data_AF-A0A2A2G9P0-F1
#
_entry.id   AF-A0A2A2G9P0-F1
#
_cell.length_a   1.000
_cell.length_b   1.000
_cell.length_c   1.000
_cell.angle_alpha   90.00
_cell.angle_beta   90.00
_cell.angle_gamma   90.00
#
_symmetry.space_group_name_H-M   'P 1'
#
loop_
_entity.id
_entity.type
_entity.pdbx_description
1 polymer ?
#
loop_
_entity_poly.entity_id
_entity_poly.type
_entity_poly.pdbx_seq_one_letter_code
_entity_poly.pdbx_strand_id
1 'polypeptide(L)'
;MTDLSYLREIAMGDDSIVIEATEAFLENTPATIENIQKYYKDGEWQKLYKQAHKIKPNLKYMGMERAHELILDIEEQANTGKISDDLGDKISEFCSLNKQALKELSDKIEALKA
;
A
#
# COMPACT_ATOMS: atom_id res chain seq x y z
N MET A 1 9.75 -1.85 -9.07
CA MET A 1 8.42 -1.30 -8.71
C MET A 1 8.41 -0.91 -7.25
N THR A 2 9.04 -1.69 -6.36
CA THR A 2 9.38 -1.24 -5.00
C THR A 2 10.79 -0.65 -4.95
N ASP A 3 11.00 0.36 -4.11
CA ASP A 3 12.31 0.96 -3.82
C ASP A 3 12.45 1.16 -2.31
N LEU A 4 13.35 0.39 -1.69
CA LEU A 4 13.56 0.42 -0.24
C LEU A 4 14.62 1.44 0.19
N SER A 5 15.14 2.28 -0.72
CA SER A 5 16.20 3.24 -0.40
C SER A 5 15.75 4.23 0.67
N TYR A 6 14.51 4.72 0.56
CA TYR A 6 13.93 5.61 1.58
C TYR A 6 13.77 4.90 2.93
N LEU A 7 13.26 3.66 2.94
CA LEU A 7 13.16 2.86 4.15
C LEU A 7 14.53 2.61 4.78
N ARG A 8 15.56 2.33 3.98
CA ARG A 8 16.92 2.09 4.44
C ARG A 8 17.57 3.36 5.02
N GLU A 9 17.28 4.52 4.42
CA GLU A 9 17.74 5.82 4.92
C GLU A 9 17.14 6.12 6.30
N ILE A 10 15.82 5.95 6.47
CA ILE A 10 15.16 6.18 7.77
C ILE A 10 15.52 5.10 8.80
N ALA A 11 15.87 3.90 8.35
CA ALA A 11 16.41 2.84 9.20
C ALA A 11 17.89 3.07 9.58
N MET A 12 18.52 4.14 9.10
CA MET A 12 19.94 4.46 9.34
C MET A 12 20.89 3.31 8.97
N GLY A 13 20.51 2.50 7.97
CA GLY A 13 21.26 1.33 7.53
C GLY A 13 21.10 0.08 8.40
N ASP A 14 20.19 0.07 9.38
CA ASP A 14 19.85 -1.13 10.16
C ASP A 14 18.91 -2.04 9.36
N ASP A 15 19.48 -3.10 8.80
CA ASP A 15 18.75 -4.08 8.01
C ASP A 15 17.67 -4.80 8.83
N SER A 16 17.78 -4.87 10.16
CA SER A 16 16.75 -5.45 11.05
C SER A 16 15.46 -4.63 10.99
N ILE A 17 15.56 -3.29 11.02
CA ILE A 17 14.41 -2.38 10.91
C ILE A 17 13.78 -2.49 9.53
N VAL A 18 14.60 -2.61 8.48
CA VAL A 18 14.13 -2.79 7.10
C VAL A 18 13.34 -4.10 6.97
N ILE A 19 13.85 -5.19 7.55
CA ILE A 19 13.19 -6.50 7.56
C ILE A 19 11.86 -6.41 8.33
N GLU A 20 11.86 -5.91 9.58
CA GLU A 20 10.66 -5.80 10.40
C GLU A 20 9.55 -4.98 9.72
N ALA A 21 9.91 -3.81 9.16
CA ALA A 21 8.95 -2.96 8.46
C ALA A 21 8.40 -3.61 7.19
N THR A 22 9.25 -4.33 6.46
CA THR A 22 8.83 -5.04 5.24
C THR A 22 7.95 -6.24 5.59
N GLU A 23 8.26 -7.00 6.63
CA GLU A 23 7.42 -8.10 7.12
C GLU A 23 6.06 -7.62 7.59
N ALA A 24 6.02 -6.53 8.37
CA ALA A 24 4.76 -5.91 8.77
C ALA A 24 3.92 -5.47 7.56
N PHE A 25 4.57 -4.98 6.49
CA PHE A 25 3.88 -4.67 5.24
C PHE A 25 3.34 -5.93 4.56
N LEU A 26 4.11 -7.02 4.50
CA LEU A 26 3.69 -8.29 3.93
C LEU A 26 2.47 -8.89 4.66
N GLU A 27 2.43 -8.77 5.99
CA GLU A 27 1.35 -9.30 6.83
C GLU A 27 0.06 -8.47 6.71
N ASN A 28 0.15 -7.14 6.74
CA ASN A 28 -1.02 -6.27 6.88
C ASN A 28 -1.66 -5.85 5.54
N THR A 29 -0.88 -5.82 4.46
CA THR A 29 -1.34 -5.31 3.16
C THR A 29 -2.39 -6.21 2.48
N PRO A 30 -2.33 -7.55 2.54
CA PRO A 30 -3.37 -8.42 1.98
C PRO A 30 -4.78 -8.10 2.51
N ALA A 31 -4.93 -8.05 3.84
CA ALA A 31 -6.19 -7.67 4.46
C ALA A 31 -6.60 -6.23 4.12
N THR A 32 -5.63 -5.34 3.95
CA THR A 32 -5.89 -3.95 3.57
C THR A 32 -6.48 -3.82 2.16
N ILE A 33 -5.89 -4.51 1.17
CA ILE A 33 -6.40 -4.46 -0.21
C ILE A 33 -7.80 -5.07 -0.31
N GLU A 34 -8.08 -6.16 0.42
CA GLU A 34 -9.41 -6.75 0.49
C GLU A 34 -10.44 -5.79 1.10
N ASN A 35 -10.08 -5.13 2.20
CA ASN A 35 -10.94 -4.15 2.84
C ASN A 35 -11.23 -2.93 1.95
N ILE A 36 -10.23 -2.41 1.22
CA ILE A 36 -10.42 -1.32 0.25
C ILE A 36 -11.44 -1.72 -0.81
N GLN A 37 -11.29 -2.91 -1.41
CA GLN A 37 -12.22 -3.39 -2.43
C GLN A 37 -13.63 -3.60 -1.87
N LYS A 38 -13.73 -4.14 -0.65
CA LYS A 38 -15.01 -4.33 0.03
C LYS A 38 -15.71 -3.01 0.32
N TYR A 39 -15.02 -2.06 0.96
CA TYR A 39 -15.61 -0.77 1.31
C TYR A 39 -16.04 0.03 0.09
N TYR A 40 -15.31 -0.08 -1.03
CA TYR A 40 -15.75 0.49 -2.30
C TYR A 40 -17.04 -0.15 -2.82
N LYS A 41 -17.11 -1.49 -2.88
CA LYS A 41 -18.30 -2.22 -3.35
C LYS A 41 -19.53 -1.97 -2.48
N ASP A 42 -19.33 -1.87 -1.17
CA ASP A 42 -20.40 -1.68 -0.19
C ASP A 42 -20.78 -0.19 -0.03
N GLY A 43 -20.10 0.73 -0.73
CA GLY A 43 -20.33 2.18 -0.64
C GLY A 43 -19.94 2.79 0.72
N GLU A 44 -19.08 2.12 1.49
CA GLU A 44 -18.64 2.53 2.82
C GLU A 44 -17.49 3.56 2.74
N TRP A 45 -17.75 4.72 2.16
CA TRP A 45 -16.74 5.75 1.84
C TRP A 45 -15.88 6.19 3.03
N GLN A 46 -16.49 6.33 4.21
CA GLN A 46 -15.74 6.70 5.43
C GLN A 46 -14.76 5.62 5.88
N LYS A 47 -15.07 4.33 5.66
CA LYS A 47 -14.15 3.23 5.96
C LYS A 47 -13.07 3.13 4.88
N LEU A 48 -13.44 3.34 3.61
CA LEU A 48 -12.49 3.42 2.51
C LEU A 48 -11.43 4.51 2.75
N TYR A 49 -11.87 5.72 3.09
CA TYR A 49 -11.00 6.84 3.46
C TYR A 49 -10.03 6.46 4.59
N LYS A 50 -10.55 5.93 5.70
CA LYS A 50 -9.71 5.53 6.85
C LYS A 50 -8.70 4.46 6.48
N GLN A 51 -9.07 3.51 5.62
CA GLN A 51 -8.16 2.45 5.20
C GLN A 51 -7.08 3.00 4.26
N ALA A 52 -7.44 3.87 3.31
CA ALA A 52 -6.52 4.55 2.41
C ALA A 52 -5.49 5.41 3.17
N HIS A 53 -5.96 6.19 4.15
CA HIS A 53 -5.10 7.01 5.01
C HIS A 53 -4.05 6.19 5.77
N LYS A 54 -4.44 5.00 6.27
CA LYS A 54 -3.56 4.13 7.06
C LYS A 54 -2.43 3.49 6.25
N ILE A 55 -2.71 3.04 5.01
CA ILE A 55 -1.71 2.34 4.19
C ILE A 55 -0.76 3.30 3.47
N LYS A 56 -1.20 4.55 3.23
CA LYS A 56 -0.43 5.61 2.56
C LYS A 56 1.03 5.73 3.01
N PRO A 57 1.37 5.89 4.31
CA PRO A 57 2.78 5.98 4.72
C PRO A 57 3.58 4.71 4.38
N ASN A 58 2.97 3.54 4.47
CA ASN A 58 3.64 2.28 4.18
C ASN A 58 4.05 2.18 2.70
N LEU A 59 3.21 2.65 1.78
CA LEU A 59 3.53 2.67 0.34
C LEU A 59 4.72 3.57 0.05
N LYS A 60 4.82 4.70 0.76
CA LYS A 60 5.97 5.59 0.66
C LYS A 60 7.24 4.92 1.18
N TYR A 61 7.16 4.20 2.29
CA TYR A 61 8.30 3.44 2.82
C TYR A 61 8.78 2.36 1.85
N MET A 62 7.85 1.65 1.20
CA MET A 62 8.17 0.61 0.22
C MET A 62 8.56 1.17 -1.17
N GLY A 63 8.62 2.49 -1.34
CA GLY A 63 8.95 3.15 -2.61
C GLY A 63 7.94 2.87 -3.72
N MET A 64 6.68 2.59 -3.36
CA MET A 64 5.61 2.27 -4.31
C MET A 64 4.93 3.54 -4.81
N GLU A 65 5.66 4.39 -5.54
CA GLU A 65 5.20 5.72 -5.95
C GLU A 65 3.84 5.70 -6.67
N ARG A 66 3.67 4.82 -7.66
CA ARG A 66 2.40 4.71 -8.38
C ARG A 66 1.23 4.31 -7.49
N ALA A 67 1.44 3.35 -6.58
CA ALA A 67 0.40 2.96 -5.62
C ALA A 67 0.09 4.08 -4.62
N HIS A 68 1.11 4.87 -4.26
CA HIS A 68 0.96 6.04 -3.39
C HIS A 68 0.15 7.16 -4.08
N GLU A 69 0.35 7.41 -5.37
CA GLU A 69 -0.49 8.32 -6.14
C GLU A 69 -1.96 7.86 -6.21
N LEU A 70 -2.17 6.58 -6.50
CA LEU A 70 -3.53 6.02 -6.56
C LEU A 70 -4.23 6.10 -5.21
N ILE A 71 -3.54 5.81 -4.10
CA ILE A 71 -4.19 5.84 -2.78
C ILE A 71 -4.52 7.27 -2.34
N LEU A 72 -3.75 8.27 -2.77
CA LEU A 72 -4.04 9.68 -2.52
C LEU A 72 -5.35 10.10 -3.18
N ASP A 73 -5.52 9.72 -4.44
CA ASP A 73 -6.74 10.00 -5.19
C ASP A 73 -7.96 9.23 -4.61
N ILE A 74 -7.79 7.95 -4.29
CA ILE A 74 -8.83 7.15 -3.61
C ILE A 74 -9.22 7.77 -2.26
N GLU A 75 -8.23 8.18 -1.46
CA GLU A 75 -8.43 8.85 -0.16
C GLU A 75 -9.23 10.14 -0.33
N GLU A 76 -8.86 11.00 -1.27
CA GLU A 76 -9.53 12.28 -1.54
C GLU A 76 -10.98 12.08 -2.00
N GLN A 77 -11.22 11.18 -2.94
CA GLN A 77 -12.57 10.88 -3.42
C GLN A 77 -13.45 10.31 -2.29
N ALA A 78 -12.91 9.38 -1.49
CA ALA A 78 -13.63 8.81 -0.35
C ALA A 78 -13.92 9.83 0.76
N ASN A 79 -13.02 10.79 0.99
CA ASN A 79 -13.19 11.86 1.97
C ASN A 79 -14.25 12.88 1.53
N THR A 80 -14.20 13.30 0.27
CA THR A 80 -15.08 14.34 -0.28
C THR A 80 -16.43 13.80 -0.74
N GLY A 81 -16.55 12.49 -0.95
CA GLY A 81 -17.72 11.85 -1.54
C GLY A 81 -17.89 12.14 -3.04
N LYS A 82 -16.91 12.78 -3.68
CA LYS A 82 -16.91 13.06 -5.12
C LYS A 82 -16.32 11.87 -5.85
N ILE A 83 -17.15 10.84 -6.01
CA ILE A 83 -16.74 9.59 -6.65
C ILE A 83 -16.77 9.74 -8.16
N SER A 84 -15.62 9.52 -8.78
CA SER A 84 -15.45 9.44 -10.23
C SER A 84 -15.82 8.05 -10.76
N ASP A 85 -16.18 7.98 -12.04
CA ASP A 85 -16.51 6.71 -12.71
C ASP A 85 -15.29 5.77 -12.78
N ASP A 86 -14.06 6.31 -12.79
CA ASP A 86 -12.81 5.56 -12.87
C ASP A 86 -12.26 5.09 -11.51
N LEU A 87 -12.92 5.43 -10.39
CA LEU A 87 -12.45 5.02 -9.06
C LEU A 87 -12.29 3.49 -8.93
N GLY A 88 -13.17 2.72 -9.57
CA GLY A 88 -13.09 1.26 -9.59
C GLY A 88 -11.83 0.75 -10.29
N ASP A 89 -11.45 1.38 -11.41
CA ASP A 89 -10.24 1.04 -12.17
C ASP A 89 -8.98 1.39 -11.37
N LYS A 90 -8.97 2.57 -10.72
CA LYS A 90 -7.88 2.98 -9.83
C LYS A 90 -7.69 2.01 -8.66
N ILE A 91 -8.78 1.55 -8.05
CA ILE A 91 -8.71 0.54 -6.98
C ILE A 91 -8.19 -0.79 -7.50
N SER A 92 -8.63 -1.22 -8.69
CA SER A 92 -8.13 -2.44 -9.33
C SER A 92 -6.62 -2.36 -9.61
N GLU A 93 -6.16 -1.24 -10.18
CA GLU A 93 -4.74 -0.97 -10.41
C GLU A 93 -3.95 -0.98 -9.10
N PHE A 94 -4.45 -0.27 -8.07
CA PHE A 94 -3.85 -0.24 -6.74
C PHE A 94 -3.68 -1.65 -6.15
N CYS A 95 -4.73 -2.48 -6.20
CA CYS A 95 -4.67 -3.85 -5.71
C CYS A 95 -3.67 -4.70 -6.50
N SER A 96 -3.59 -4.53 -7.82
CA SER A 96 -2.62 -5.24 -8.67
C SER A 96 -1.18 -4.88 -8.31
N LEU A 97 -0.88 -3.59 -8.16
CA LEU A 97 0.46 -3.10 -7.78
C LEU A 97 0.87 -3.62 -6.40
N ASN A 98 -0.05 -3.61 -5.43
CA ASN A 98 0.22 -4.16 -4.10
C ASN A 98 0.48 -5.65 -4.14
N LYS A 99 -0.30 -6.43 -4.89
CA LYS A 99 -0.05 -7.88 -5.04
C LYS A 99 1.32 -8.18 -5.67
N GLN A 100 1.72 -7.41 -6.67
CA GLN A 100 3.05 -7.54 -7.26
C GLN A 100 4.14 -7.17 -6.23
N ALA A 101 3.93 -6.12 -5.43
CA ALA A 101 4.88 -5.67 -4.42
C ALA A 101 5.08 -6.70 -3.32
N LEU A 102 3.99 -7.33 -2.86
CA LEU A 102 4.05 -8.39 -1.87
C LEU A 102 4.94 -9.55 -2.34
N LYS A 103 4.81 -9.94 -3.61
CA LYS A 103 5.67 -10.97 -4.18
C LYS A 103 7.13 -10.52 -4.25
N GLU A 104 7.39 -9.34 -4.80
CA GLU A 104 8.75 -8.78 -4.93
C GLU A 104 9.46 -8.64 -3.58
N LEU A 105 8.75 -8.16 -2.56
CA LEU A 105 9.29 -7.94 -1.21
C LEU A 105 9.51 -9.25 -0.44
N SER A 106 8.64 -10.25 -0.65
CA SER A 106 8.84 -11.60 -0.09
C SER A 106 10.16 -12.19 -0.57
N ASP A 107 10.43 -12.17 -1.88
CA ASP A 107 11.67 -12.68 -2.46
C ASP A 107 12.91 -11.91 -1.94
N LYS A 108 12.79 -10.58 -1.76
CA LYS A 108 13.87 -9.73 -1.22
C LYS A 108 14.19 -10.04 0.25
N ILE A 109 13.18 -10.23 1.10
CA ILE A 109 13.41 -10.56 2.53
C ILE A 109 14.09 -11.91 2.66
N GLU A 110 13.68 -12.92 1.89
CA GLU A 110 14.33 -14.24 1.92
C GLU A 110 15.82 -14.15 1.58
N ALA A 111 16.19 -13.32 0.60
CA ALA A 111 17.58 -13.09 0.23
C ALA A 111 18.39 -12.33 1.30
N LEU A 112 17.77 -11.44 2.09
CA LEU A 112 18.42 -10.71 3.18
C LEU A 112 18.62 -11.55 4.45
N LYS A 113 17.82 -12.62 4.60
CA LYS A 113 17.90 -13.55 5.74
C LYS A 113 18.83 -14.75 5.50
N ALA A 114 19.22 -14.98 4.25
CA ALA A 114 20.09 -16.08 3.83
C ALA A 114 21.57 -15.74 4.04
#